data_AF-A0A2D5PIA4-F1
#
_entry.id   AF-A0A2D5PIA4-F1
#
_cell.length_a   1.000
_cell.length_b   1.000
_cell.length_c   1.000
_cell.angle_alpha   90.00
_cell.angle_beta   90.00
_cell.angle_gamma   90.00
#
_symmetry.space_group_name_H-M   'P 1'
#
loop_
_entity.id
_entity.type
_entity.pdbx_description
1 polymer ?
#
loop_
_entity_poly.entity_id
_entity_poly.type
_entity_poly.pdbx_seq_one_letter_code
_entity_poly.pdbx_strand_id
1 'polypeptide(L)'
;MKENIVSALAGVSSRYRKIMMCLLFRGQVYNIRQVSYETDDFVVVELADGIEFNGHQEQYLAVTQNNELYSIDVYGDPEAFLTTLHGCAEIQPV
;
A
#
# COMPACT_ATOMS: atom_id res chain seq x y z
N MET A 1 14.19 9.78 47.83
CA MET A 1 13.98 8.43 47.29
C MET A 1 13.14 8.61 46.04
N LYS A 2 13.74 8.48 44.86
CA LYS A 2 13.07 8.70 43.56
C LYS A 2 12.50 7.35 43.12
N GLU A 3 11.19 7.19 43.19
CA GLU A 3 10.52 6.09 42.50
C GLU A 3 10.17 6.59 41.10
N ASN A 4 10.89 6.03 40.13
CA ASN A 4 10.89 6.46 38.75
C ASN A 4 9.77 5.73 38.00
N ILE A 5 8.91 6.51 37.36
CA ILE A 5 7.80 6.09 36.53
C ILE A 5 8.36 5.50 35.24
N VAL A 6 8.30 4.18 35.01
CA VAL A 6 8.04 3.60 33.68
C VAL A 6 7.52 2.16 33.84
N SER A 7 6.21 2.00 33.96
CA SER A 7 5.53 0.75 33.59
C SER A 7 4.22 1.11 32.92
N ALA A 8 4.32 1.61 31.70
CA ALA A 8 3.19 1.90 30.84
C ALA A 8 3.63 1.77 29.38
N LEU A 9 4.05 0.57 28.97
CA LEU A 9 4.18 0.22 27.55
C LEU A 9 3.33 -1.00 27.16
N ALA A 10 2.43 -1.44 28.04
CA ALA A 10 1.39 -2.40 27.69
C ALA A 10 0.08 -1.64 27.46
N GLY A 11 -0.26 -1.39 26.19
CA GLY A 11 -1.65 -1.14 25.80
C GLY A 11 -2.08 0.31 25.71
N VAL A 12 -1.46 1.09 24.82
CA VAL A 12 -2.25 2.08 24.06
C VAL A 12 -2.70 1.38 22.78
N SER A 13 -3.67 0.46 22.94
CA SER A 13 -4.47 -0.04 21.83
C SER A 13 -5.31 1.14 21.36
N SER A 14 -4.71 1.89 20.43
CA SER A 14 -5.26 3.10 19.88
C SER A 14 -6.56 2.76 19.16
N ARG A 15 -7.68 3.25 19.70
CA ARG A 15 -9.06 3.05 19.22
C ARG A 15 -9.33 3.77 17.90
N TYR A 16 -8.40 3.77 16.96
CA TYR A 16 -8.69 4.11 15.59
C TYR A 16 -9.17 2.82 14.93
N ARG A 17 -10.43 2.76 14.51
CA ARG A 17 -10.81 1.85 13.44
C ARG A 17 -9.89 2.22 12.27
N LYS A 18 -8.81 1.46 12.06
CA LYS A 18 -8.00 1.58 10.85
C LYS A 18 -8.99 1.28 9.73
N ILE A 19 -9.33 2.31 8.94
CA ILE A 19 -10.13 2.12 7.75
C ILE A 19 -9.34 1.12 6.92
N MET A 20 -9.88 -0.08 6.78
CA MET A 20 -9.26 -1.08 5.93
C MET A 20 -9.45 -0.60 4.50
N MET A 21 -8.37 -0.50 3.74
CA MET A 21 -8.44 -0.15 2.34
C MET A 21 -8.23 -1.41 1.50
N CYS A 22 -8.86 -1.43 0.34
CA CYS A 22 -8.65 -2.45 -0.66
C CYS A 22 -8.35 -1.80 -2.01
N LEU A 23 -7.70 -2.58 -2.87
CA LEU A 23 -7.48 -2.24 -4.26
C LEU A 23 -8.54 -2.97 -5.10
N LEU A 24 -9.34 -2.22 -5.85
CA LEU A 24 -10.25 -2.77 -6.85
C LEU A 24 -9.55 -2.74 -8.21
N PHE A 25 -9.30 -3.91 -8.80
CA PHE A 25 -8.66 -4.05 -10.10
C PHE A 25 -9.29 -5.18 -10.89
N ARG A 26 -9.69 -4.91 -12.15
CA ARG A 26 -10.37 -5.89 -13.04
C ARG A 26 -11.56 -6.61 -12.39
N GLY A 27 -12.32 -5.90 -11.55
CA GLY A 27 -13.48 -6.44 -10.84
C GLY A 27 -13.15 -7.36 -9.66
N GLN A 28 -11.88 -7.49 -9.29
CA GLN A 28 -11.42 -8.23 -8.11
C GLN A 28 -10.96 -7.27 -7.01
N VAL A 29 -11.17 -7.69 -5.77
CA VAL A 29 -10.79 -6.92 -4.58
C VAL A 29 -9.54 -7.54 -3.96
N TYR A 30 -8.51 -6.73 -3.79
CA TYR A 30 -7.25 -7.14 -3.17
C TYR A 30 -7.06 -6.37 -1.85
N ASN A 31 -6.77 -7.10 -0.78
CA ASN A 31 -6.54 -6.48 0.52
C ASN A 31 -5.21 -5.71 0.52
N ILE A 32 -5.25 -4.44 0.92
CA ILE A 32 -4.04 -3.64 1.14
C ILE A 32 -3.55 -3.88 2.57
N ARG A 33 -2.31 -4.37 2.70
CA ARG A 33 -1.64 -4.53 3.99
C ARG A 33 -1.26 -3.17 4.57
N GLN A 34 -0.67 -2.31 3.73
CA GLN A 34 -0.29 -0.95 4.07
C GLN A 34 -0.05 -0.08 2.82
N VAL A 35 -0.07 1.25 3.03
CA VAL A 35 0.52 2.22 2.09
C VAL A 35 2.01 2.31 2.43
N SER A 36 2.87 2.01 1.47
CA SER A 36 4.34 1.98 1.66
C SER A 36 4.99 3.31 1.30
N TYR A 37 4.40 4.06 0.37
CA TYR A 37 4.90 5.34 -0.10
C TYR A 37 3.77 6.15 -0.74
N GLU A 38 3.82 7.46 -0.65
CA GLU A 38 2.79 8.36 -1.17
C GLU A 38 3.45 9.66 -1.65
N THR A 39 3.05 10.09 -2.83
CA THR A 39 3.41 11.38 -3.44
C THR A 39 2.14 12.10 -3.85
N ASP A 40 2.29 13.33 -4.37
CA ASP A 40 1.17 14.01 -4.99
C ASP A 40 0.65 13.26 -6.23
N ASP A 41 1.48 12.50 -6.95
CA ASP A 41 1.09 11.89 -8.23
C ASP A 41 0.59 10.45 -8.11
N PHE A 42 1.07 9.70 -7.10
CA PHE A 42 0.72 8.29 -6.92
C PHE A 42 0.90 7.78 -5.49
N VAL A 43 0.23 6.67 -5.20
CA VAL A 43 0.31 5.94 -3.93
C VAL A 43 0.83 4.54 -4.19
N VAL A 44 1.87 4.12 -3.46
CA VAL A 44 2.36 2.75 -3.46
C VAL A 44 1.70 1.97 -2.33
N VAL A 45 1.08 0.86 -2.69
CA VAL A 45 0.44 -0.06 -1.76
C VAL A 45 1.16 -1.40 -1.74
N GLU A 46 1.24 -2.00 -0.55
CA GLU A 46 1.60 -3.40 -0.39
C GLU A 46 0.32 -4.24 -0.25
N LEU A 47 0.15 -5.23 -1.10
CA LEU A 47 -0.97 -6.16 -1.06
C LEU A 47 -0.69 -7.34 -0.12
N ALA A 48 -1.75 -7.87 0.50
CA ALA A 48 -1.63 -9.03 1.38
C ALA A 48 -1.21 -10.31 0.64
N ASP A 49 -1.82 -10.56 -0.53
CA ASP A 49 -1.65 -11.80 -1.30
C ASP A 49 -0.98 -11.58 -2.68
N GLY A 50 -0.78 -10.32 -3.09
CA GLY A 50 -0.20 -9.95 -4.40
C GLY A 50 -1.12 -10.22 -5.61
N ILE A 51 -0.70 -9.74 -6.78
CA ILE A 51 -1.37 -9.95 -8.07
C ILE A 51 -0.37 -10.58 -9.03
N GLU A 52 -0.80 -11.56 -9.82
CA GLU A 52 0.05 -12.13 -10.87
C GLU A 52 -0.04 -11.30 -12.17
N PHE A 53 1.10 -10.83 -12.64
CA PHE A 53 1.27 -10.21 -13.96
C PHE A 53 2.32 -11.00 -14.74
N ASN A 54 1.96 -11.48 -15.93
CA ASN A 54 2.86 -12.21 -16.83
C ASN A 54 3.65 -13.37 -16.15
N GLY A 55 3.03 -14.09 -15.21
CA GLY A 55 3.66 -15.19 -14.46
C GLY A 55 4.53 -14.76 -13.28
N HIS A 56 4.57 -13.46 -12.95
CA HIS A 56 5.27 -12.92 -11.80
C HIS A 56 4.28 -12.39 -10.76
N GLN A 57 4.48 -12.73 -9.50
CA GLN A 57 3.65 -12.23 -8.40
C GLN A 57 4.18 -10.88 -7.92
N GLU A 58 3.36 -9.84 -8.04
CA GLU A 58 3.67 -8.49 -7.59
C GLU A 58 2.87 -8.14 -6.34
N GLN A 59 3.57 -7.74 -5.27
CA GLN A 59 2.94 -7.31 -4.02
C GLN A 59 2.96 -5.80 -3.83
N TYR A 60 3.88 -5.10 -4.49
CA TYR A 60 4.00 -3.66 -4.41
C TYR A 60 3.58 -3.04 -5.73
N LEU A 61 2.56 -2.19 -5.68
CA LEU A 61 1.97 -1.57 -6.86
C LEU A 61 1.71 -0.10 -6.60
N ALA A 62 1.82 0.73 -7.62
CA ALA A 62 1.48 2.14 -7.57
C ALA A 62 0.11 2.38 -8.22
N VAL A 63 -0.71 3.19 -7.57
CA VAL A 63 -1.96 3.74 -8.14
C VAL A 63 -1.80 5.24 -8.31
N THR A 64 -1.90 5.73 -9.54
CA THR A 64 -1.81 7.17 -9.84
C THR A 64 -3.11 7.89 -9.50
N GLN A 65 -3.08 9.23 -9.45
CA GLN A 65 -4.29 10.05 -9.30
C GLN A 65 -5.33 9.83 -10.42
N ASN A 66 -4.90 9.34 -11.59
CA ASN A 66 -5.77 9.01 -12.72
C ASN A 66 -6.34 7.58 -12.63
N ASN A 67 -6.24 6.94 -11.47
CA ASN A 67 -6.64 5.56 -11.22
C ASN A 67 -5.88 4.56 -12.09
N GLU A 68 -4.62 4.82 -12.45
CA GLU A 68 -3.81 3.89 -13.24
C GLU A 68 -2.94 3.02 -12.32
N LEU A 69 -2.90 1.72 -12.57
CA LEU A 69 -2.13 0.75 -11.81
C LEU A 69 -0.80 0.43 -12.51
N TYR A 70 0.30 0.64 -11.80
CA TYR A 70 1.65 0.39 -12.29
C TYR A 70 2.42 -0.59 -11.40
N SER A 71 3.27 -1.40 -12.03
CA SER A 71 4.45 -1.99 -11.38
C SER A 71 5.42 -0.90 -10.95
N ILE A 72 6.19 -1.15 -9.90
CA ILE A 72 7.26 -0.27 -9.44
C ILE A 72 8.61 -0.97 -9.50
N ASP A 73 9.68 -0.20 -9.69
CA ASP A 73 11.05 -0.66 -9.46
C ASP A 73 11.70 0.15 -8.35
N VAL A 74 11.76 -0.44 -7.15
CA VAL A 74 12.34 0.21 -5.96
C VAL A 74 13.87 0.27 -5.99
N TYR A 75 14.51 -0.50 -6.88
CA TYR A 75 15.96 -0.50 -7.06
C TYR A 75 16.38 0.24 -8.34
N GLY A 76 15.42 0.68 -9.14
CA GLY A 76 15.62 1.37 -10.40
C GLY A 76 16.05 2.82 -10.24
N ASP A 77 16.21 3.49 -11.39
CA ASP A 77 16.46 4.93 -11.44
C ASP A 77 15.25 5.68 -10.84
N PRO A 78 15.46 6.70 -9.98
CA PRO A 78 14.37 7.53 -9.45
C PRO A 78 13.46 8.12 -10.53
N GLU A 79 13.98 8.39 -11.73
CA GLU A 79 13.20 8.91 -12.86
C GLU A 79 12.31 7.84 -13.52
N ALA A 80 12.55 6.55 -13.25
CA ALA A 80 11.85 5.40 -13.84
C ALA A 80 11.15 4.52 -12.78
N PHE A 81 10.68 5.13 -11.69
CA PHE A 81 10.07 4.42 -10.57
C PHE A 81 8.80 3.64 -10.96
N LEU A 82 7.96 4.22 -11.83
CA LEU A 82 6.78 3.56 -12.40
C LEU A 82 7.19 2.87 -13.71
N THR A 83 6.99 1.55 -13.81
CA THR A 83 7.55 0.77 -14.93
C THR A 83 6.49 0.31 -15.93
N THR A 84 5.55 -0.53 -15.50
CA THR A 84 4.59 -1.20 -16.40
C THR A 84 3.16 -0.82 -16.04
N LEU A 85 2.40 -0.26 -17.00
CA LEU A 85 0.97 0.02 -16.85
C LEU A 85 0.12 -1.25 -17.02
N HIS A 86 -0.75 -1.55 -16.06
CA HIS A 86 -1.62 -2.75 -16.07
C HIS A 86 -3.10 -2.48 -16.35
N GLY A 87 -3.52 -1.22 -16.24
CA GLY A 87 -4.89 -0.75 -16.47
C GLY A 87 -5.39 0.16 -15.35
N CYS A 88 -6.70 0.28 -15.21
CA CYS A 88 -7.31 1.12 -14.19
C CYS A 88 -7.56 0.36 -12.87
N ALA A 89 -7.21 0.96 -11.73
CA ALA A 89 -7.50 0.47 -10.39
C ALA A 89 -7.88 1.61 -9.44
N GLU A 90 -8.63 1.28 -8.40
CA GLU A 90 -9.07 2.25 -7.38
C GLU A 90 -8.74 1.75 -5.98
N ILE A 91 -8.26 2.65 -5.12
CA ILE A 91 -8.13 2.39 -3.69
C ILE A 91 -9.44 2.82 -3.03
N GLN A 92 -10.11 1.88 -2.37
CA GLN A 92 -11.41 2.12 -1.75
C GLN A 92 -11.39 1.70 -0.27
N PRO A 93 -12.12 2.41 0.62
CA PRO A 93 -12.36 1.93 1.97
C PRO A 93 -13.29 0.71 1.94
N VAL A 94 -13.01 -0.25 2.81
CA VAL A 94 -13.83 -1.46 3.07
C VAL A 94 -14.84 -1.19 4.18
#